data_AF-A0A165DIR7-F1
#
_entry.id   AF-A0A165DIR7-F1
#
_cell.length_a   1.000
_cell.length_b   1.000
_cell.length_c   1.000
_cell.angle_alpha   90.00
_cell.angle_beta   90.00
_cell.angle_gamma   90.00
#
_symmetry.space_group_name_H-M   'P 1'
#
loop_
_entity.id
_entity.type
_entity.pdbx_description
1 polymer ?
#
loop_
_entity_poly.entity_id
_entity_poly.type
_entity_poly.pdbx_seq_one_letter_code
_entity_poly.pdbx_strand_id
1 'polypeptide(L)'
;MSNIERDSSNRRSNRNTNRYSVNHLFSMRAEQDVEIEDDLARAQKRLRELKARISAQSKKNFVFERDVRYLDSRIALLIQNRMALDEQQEVERHLEEVDPNEGHYPDDRKLQQYGNLFFLLQSEPRHTAALCRLVSLSEIDTLLQTVMFTLYGNQYESREEHLLLTMFQSVLSAQFETATEFGSLLRANTPVSRMMTTYTRRGPGQSYLKSVLADRINSLIEHKDLNLEINPVKVYEQMVNQIEEDTGSLPANLPRGVPPEVAGANPDVQAIIAPRLTMLMEIANSFLVTIIDSLESVPFIRWICRAWQLYIDCLRTELDYLPPVH
;
A
#
# COMPACT_ATOMS: atom_id res chain seq x y z
N MET A 1 91.16 14.77 -53.23
CA MET A 1 89.92 15.05 -53.99
C MET A 1 88.76 14.43 -53.24
N SER A 2 88.15 15.25 -52.39
CA SER A 2 86.83 15.07 -51.82
C SER A 2 85.80 14.94 -52.94
N ASN A 3 84.83 14.01 -52.81
CA ASN A 3 83.43 14.30 -53.11
C ASN A 3 82.44 13.15 -52.85
N ILE A 4 81.30 13.57 -52.34
CA ILE A 4 79.94 13.00 -52.40
C ILE A 4 79.49 12.21 -51.17
N GLU A 5 78.94 12.99 -50.24
CA GLU A 5 77.83 12.61 -49.35
C GLU A 5 76.60 12.18 -50.16
N ARG A 6 75.96 11.08 -49.76
CA ARG A 6 74.52 10.89 -49.92
C ARG A 6 73.93 10.30 -48.63
N ASP A 7 73.20 11.18 -47.98
CA ASP A 7 72.34 10.95 -46.84
C ASP A 7 71.20 9.96 -47.19
N SER A 8 71.02 8.92 -46.38
CA SER A 8 69.84 8.06 -46.41
C SER A 8 69.37 7.77 -44.99
N SER A 9 68.50 8.66 -44.54
CA SER A 9 67.63 8.57 -43.37
C SER A 9 67.07 7.16 -43.08
N ASN A 10 67.61 6.50 -42.05
CA ASN A 10 67.07 5.26 -41.50
C ASN A 10 65.98 5.61 -40.45
N ARG A 11 64.73 5.77 -40.89
CA ARG A 11 63.56 5.92 -40.01
C ARG A 11 63.30 4.60 -39.27
N ARG A 12 63.82 4.47 -38.05
CA ARG A 12 63.38 3.45 -37.09
C ARG A 12 61.92 3.72 -36.70
N SER A 13 61.01 2.91 -37.22
CA SER A 13 59.63 2.84 -36.74
C SER A 13 59.62 2.19 -35.35
N ASN A 14 59.54 3.02 -34.30
CA ASN A 14 59.33 2.56 -32.93
C ASN A 14 57.85 2.20 -32.76
N ARG A 15 57.41 1.03 -33.26
CA ARG A 15 56.09 0.47 -32.95
C ARG A 15 56.15 -0.12 -31.55
N ASN A 16 55.87 0.72 -30.56
CA ASN A 16 55.68 0.31 -29.18
C ASN A 16 54.37 -0.48 -29.08
N THR A 17 54.39 -1.79 -29.32
CA THR A 17 53.23 -2.65 -29.06
C THR A 17 53.14 -2.87 -27.55
N ASN A 18 52.25 -2.13 -26.89
CA ASN A 18 51.80 -2.42 -25.52
C ASN A 18 51.08 -3.78 -25.49
N ARG A 19 51.85 -4.88 -25.52
CA ARG A 19 51.36 -6.20 -25.14
C ARG A 19 51.43 -6.28 -23.62
N TYR A 20 50.32 -5.90 -22.97
CA TYR A 20 50.13 -6.23 -21.57
C TYR A 20 50.32 -7.74 -21.39
N SER A 21 51.22 -8.14 -20.50
CA SER A 21 51.40 -9.55 -20.15
C SER A 21 50.06 -10.12 -19.66
N VAL A 22 49.76 -11.35 -20.03
CA VAL A 22 48.53 -12.04 -19.60
C VAL A 22 48.37 -11.99 -18.07
N ASN A 23 49.47 -12.05 -17.32
CA ASN A 23 49.47 -11.90 -15.86
C ASN A 23 49.06 -10.49 -15.38
N HIS A 24 49.39 -9.45 -16.15
CA HIS A 24 48.98 -8.08 -15.86
C HIS A 24 47.49 -7.85 -16.16
N LEU A 25 46.93 -8.58 -17.13
CA LEU A 25 45.48 -8.57 -17.38
C LEU A 25 44.73 -9.33 -16.29
N PHE A 26 45.28 -10.44 -15.80
CA PHE A 26 44.72 -11.17 -14.65
C PHE A 26 44.82 -10.39 -13.34
N SER A 27 45.90 -9.64 -13.10
CA SER A 27 46.00 -8.78 -11.91
C SER A 27 45.02 -7.62 -11.96
N MET A 28 44.88 -6.94 -13.11
CA MET A 28 43.87 -5.88 -13.27
C MET A 28 42.44 -6.40 -13.11
N ARG A 29 42.15 -7.63 -13.57
CA ARG A 29 40.85 -8.26 -13.38
C ARG A 29 40.60 -8.61 -11.91
N ALA A 30 41.60 -9.16 -11.22
CA ALA A 30 41.49 -9.45 -9.79
C ALA A 30 41.33 -8.17 -8.94
N GLU A 31 42.03 -7.09 -9.29
CA GLU A 31 41.87 -5.77 -8.65
C GLU A 31 40.46 -5.20 -8.90
N GLN A 32 39.95 -5.29 -10.13
CA GLN A 32 38.57 -4.90 -10.44
C GLN A 32 37.54 -5.76 -9.70
N ASP A 33 37.73 -7.09 -9.64
CA ASP A 33 36.82 -7.99 -8.92
C ASP A 33 36.81 -7.65 -7.41
N VAL A 34 37.96 -7.31 -6.81
CA VAL A 34 38.06 -6.86 -5.42
C VAL A 34 37.41 -5.50 -5.18
N GLU A 35 37.60 -4.52 -6.08
CA GLU A 35 36.93 -3.22 -5.99
C GLU A 35 35.41 -3.33 -6.13
N ILE A 36 34.92 -4.18 -7.04
CA ILE A 36 33.50 -4.47 -7.22
C ILE A 36 32.91 -5.15 -5.98
N GLU A 37 33.62 -6.10 -5.38
CA GLU A 37 33.20 -6.74 -4.12
C GLU A 37 33.13 -5.74 -2.95
N ASP A 38 34.09 -4.82 -2.85
CA ASP A 38 34.15 -3.80 -1.81
C ASP A 38 33.05 -2.73 -1.99
N ASP A 39 32.79 -2.28 -3.22
CA ASP A 39 31.68 -1.38 -3.53
C ASP A 39 30.31 -2.06 -3.32
N LEU A 40 30.18 -3.33 -3.70
CA LEU A 40 28.98 -4.12 -3.42
C LEU A 40 28.75 -4.26 -1.91
N ALA A 41 29.80 -4.54 -1.13
CA ALA A 41 29.72 -4.63 0.33
C ALA A 41 29.32 -3.29 0.96
N ARG A 42 29.90 -2.18 0.50
CA ARG A 42 29.51 -0.82 0.93
C ARG A 42 28.04 -0.52 0.61
N ALA A 43 27.60 -0.82 -0.61
CA ALA A 43 26.22 -0.61 -1.03
C ALA A 43 25.25 -1.47 -0.21
N GLN A 44 25.57 -2.74 0.05
CA GLN A 44 24.78 -3.64 0.89
C GLN A 44 24.69 -3.15 2.35
N LYS A 45 25.80 -2.67 2.93
CA LYS A 45 25.81 -2.11 4.28
C LYS A 45 24.91 -0.87 4.35
N ARG A 46 25.04 0.05 3.40
CA ARG A 46 24.21 1.25 3.32
C ARG A 46 22.73 0.91 3.13
N LEU A 47 22.42 -0.12 2.34
CA LEU A 47 21.06 -0.63 2.17
C LEU A 47 20.49 -1.19 3.49
N ARG A 48 21.27 -1.96 4.25
CA ARG A 48 20.85 -2.47 5.57
C ARG A 48 20.59 -1.35 6.56
N GLU A 49 21.48 -0.35 6.62
CA GLU A 49 21.31 0.82 7.49
C GLU A 49 20.05 1.63 7.11
N LEU A 50 19.82 1.82 5.80
CA LEU A 50 18.64 2.53 5.34
C LEU A 50 17.35 1.76 5.66
N LYS A 51 17.34 0.44 5.44
CA LYS A 51 16.22 -0.44 5.83
C LYS A 51 15.90 -0.35 7.32
N ALA A 52 16.94 -0.41 8.16
CA ALA A 52 16.78 -0.29 9.61
C ALA A 52 16.23 1.09 10.02
N ARG A 53 16.73 2.17 9.42
CA ARG A 53 16.22 3.53 9.64
C ARG A 53 14.77 3.68 9.22
N ILE A 54 14.38 3.16 8.05
CA ILE A 54 13.00 3.22 7.58
C ILE A 54 12.09 2.42 8.52
N SER A 55 12.48 1.20 8.93
CA SER A 55 11.69 0.41 9.89
C SER A 55 11.50 1.13 11.22
N ALA A 56 12.57 1.73 11.78
CA ALA A 56 12.48 2.52 13.00
C ALA A 56 11.56 3.75 12.83
N GLN A 57 11.64 4.46 11.70
CA GLN A 57 10.77 5.60 11.42
C GLN A 57 9.32 5.17 11.19
N SER A 58 9.07 4.05 10.50
CA SER A 58 7.73 3.48 10.34
C SER A 58 7.10 3.16 11.69
N LYS A 59 7.87 2.61 12.64
CA LYS A 59 7.39 2.35 14.01
C LYS A 59 7.03 3.66 14.74
N LYS A 60 7.84 4.71 14.61
CA LYS A 60 7.53 6.03 15.20
C LYS A 60 6.31 6.69 14.56
N ASN A 61 6.24 6.73 13.23
CA ASN A 61 5.09 7.27 12.51
C ASN A 61 3.80 6.54 12.91
N PHE A 62 3.87 5.24 13.11
CA PHE A 62 2.73 4.46 13.58
C PHE A 62 2.27 4.86 14.99
N VAL A 63 3.19 5.06 15.94
CA VAL A 63 2.85 5.56 17.29
C VAL A 63 2.13 6.92 17.16
N PHE A 64 2.65 7.82 16.34
CA PHE A 64 1.99 9.10 16.08
C PHE A 64 0.61 8.94 15.44
N GLU A 65 0.43 8.06 14.46
CA GLU A 65 -0.89 7.79 13.88
C GLU A 65 -1.88 7.23 14.90
N ARG A 66 -1.43 6.35 15.80
CA ARG A 66 -2.27 5.83 16.89
C ARG A 66 -2.65 6.95 17.85
N ASP A 67 -1.70 7.80 18.22
CA ASP A 67 -1.96 8.91 19.13
C ASP A 67 -2.88 9.96 18.48
N VAL A 68 -2.75 10.22 17.17
CA VAL A 68 -3.68 11.04 16.40
C VAL A 68 -5.08 10.43 16.40
N ARG A 69 -5.23 9.12 16.09
CA ARG A 69 -6.54 8.44 16.15
C ARG A 69 -7.18 8.50 17.53
N TYR A 70 -6.36 8.38 18.58
CA TYR A 70 -6.81 8.52 19.97
C TYR A 70 -7.32 9.95 20.23
N LEU A 71 -6.57 10.96 19.83
CA LEU A 71 -6.98 12.36 19.94
C LEU A 71 -8.24 12.66 19.12
N ASP A 72 -8.35 12.17 17.88
CA ASP A 72 -9.52 12.34 17.01
C ASP A 72 -10.77 11.71 17.63
N SER A 73 -10.65 10.52 18.22
CA SER A 73 -11.76 9.85 18.92
C SER A 73 -12.22 10.66 20.12
N ARG A 74 -11.27 11.26 20.87
CA ARG A 74 -11.59 12.14 22.00
C ARG A 74 -12.19 13.46 21.55
N ILE A 75 -11.71 14.05 20.45
CA ILE A 75 -12.30 15.25 19.86
C ILE A 75 -13.73 14.94 19.41
N ALA A 76 -13.98 13.79 18.77
CA ALA A 76 -15.32 13.37 18.38
C ALA A 76 -16.25 13.20 19.59
N LEU A 77 -15.76 12.57 20.67
CA LEU A 77 -16.50 12.47 21.94
C LEU A 77 -16.73 13.84 22.58
N LEU A 78 -15.75 14.75 22.54
CA LEU A 78 -15.91 16.11 23.05
C LEU A 78 -16.88 16.93 22.21
N ILE A 79 -16.94 16.73 20.89
CA ILE A 79 -17.94 17.35 20.01
C ILE A 79 -19.34 16.80 20.33
N GLN A 80 -19.45 15.48 20.54
CA GLN A 80 -20.70 14.83 20.96
C GLN A 80 -21.14 15.31 22.35
N ASN A 81 -20.21 15.39 23.31
CA ASN A 81 -20.47 15.86 24.68
C ASN A 81 -20.65 17.38 24.76
N ARG A 82 -20.10 18.17 23.82
CA ARG A 82 -20.41 19.61 23.70
C ARG A 82 -21.86 19.85 23.27
N MET A 83 -22.56 18.83 22.74
CA MET A 83 -24.02 18.88 22.59
C MET A 83 -24.80 18.48 23.85
N ALA A 84 -24.14 17.95 24.88
CA ALA A 84 -24.73 17.55 26.17
C ALA A 84 -24.00 18.29 27.32
N LEU A 85 -24.43 19.52 27.56
CA LEU A 85 -23.77 20.51 28.42
C LEU A 85 -23.86 20.25 29.95
N ASP A 86 -23.93 19.00 30.44
CA ASP A 86 -24.04 18.73 31.89
C ASP A 86 -23.14 17.61 32.47
N GLU A 87 -22.25 16.98 31.70
CA GLU A 87 -21.38 15.90 32.23
C GLU A 87 -19.87 16.21 32.13
N GLN A 88 -19.47 17.43 32.52
CA GLN A 88 -18.05 17.83 32.58
C GLN A 88 -17.25 17.14 33.71
N GLN A 89 -17.90 16.56 34.72
CA GLN A 89 -17.22 16.04 35.91
C GLN A 89 -16.67 14.62 35.79
N GLU A 90 -17.08 13.83 34.79
CA GLU A 90 -16.61 12.45 34.64
C GLU A 90 -15.32 12.37 33.81
N VAL A 91 -15.13 13.28 32.85
CA VAL A 91 -13.93 13.32 32.00
C VAL A 91 -12.70 13.77 32.79
N GLU A 92 -12.84 14.70 33.73
CA GLU A 92 -11.73 15.21 34.56
C GLU A 92 -11.18 14.12 35.51
N ARG A 93 -12.05 13.26 36.08
CA ARG A 93 -11.63 12.14 36.94
C ARG A 93 -10.86 11.05 36.18
N HIS A 94 -11.05 10.90 34.88
CA HIS A 94 -10.29 9.95 34.06
C HIS A 94 -9.00 10.53 33.46
N LEU A 95 -8.74 11.84 33.62
CA LEU A 95 -7.48 12.47 33.20
C LEU A 95 -6.38 12.42 34.28
N GLU A 96 -6.70 12.15 35.54
CA GLU A 96 -5.73 12.20 36.65
C GLU A 96 -5.09 10.87 37.07
N GLU A 97 -5.39 9.74 36.42
CA GLU A 97 -4.75 8.44 36.76
C GLU A 97 -4.23 7.70 35.53
N VAL A 98 -3.20 8.24 34.89
CA VAL A 98 -2.15 7.40 34.29
C VAL A 98 -0.82 8.10 34.55
N ASP A 99 -0.24 7.87 35.73
CA ASP A 99 1.17 8.19 35.96
C ASP A 99 2.00 7.39 34.95
N PRO A 100 2.78 8.03 34.06
CA PRO A 100 3.66 7.33 33.11
C PRO A 100 4.71 6.45 33.81
N ASN A 101 4.90 6.62 35.12
CA ASN A 101 5.82 5.85 35.95
C ASN A 101 5.15 4.76 36.82
N GLU A 102 3.82 4.57 36.79
CA GLU A 102 3.14 3.44 37.46
C GLU A 102 3.13 2.15 36.61
N GLY A 103 4.28 1.83 36.02
CA GLY A 103 4.55 0.50 35.49
C GLY A 103 5.72 -0.08 36.24
N HIS A 104 5.48 -0.98 37.21
CA HIS A 104 6.57 -1.79 37.76
C HIS A 104 7.21 -2.54 36.59
N TYR A 105 8.40 -2.11 36.16
CA TYR A 105 9.14 -2.78 35.11
C TYR A 105 9.28 -4.26 35.53
N PRO A 106 8.94 -5.22 34.64
CA PRO A 106 9.02 -6.63 34.99
C PRO A 106 10.41 -6.95 35.54
N ASP A 107 10.47 -7.75 36.63
CA ASP A 107 11.75 -8.26 37.15
C ASP A 107 12.52 -9.01 36.05
N ASP A 108 13.85 -9.12 36.17
CA ASP A 108 14.70 -9.75 35.15
C ASP A 108 14.20 -11.14 34.73
N ARG A 109 13.63 -11.87 35.69
CA ARG A 109 13.02 -13.19 35.46
C ARG A 109 11.78 -13.10 34.57
N LYS A 110 10.82 -12.21 34.87
CA LYS A 110 9.64 -11.98 34.02
C LYS A 110 10.06 -11.43 32.66
N LEU A 111 11.06 -10.56 32.58
CA LEU A 111 11.57 -10.06 31.31
C LEU A 111 12.10 -11.20 30.43
N GLN A 112 12.85 -12.14 31.02
CA GLN A 112 13.31 -13.34 30.32
C GLN A 112 12.15 -14.24 29.88
N GLN A 113 11.14 -14.43 30.74
CA GLN A 113 9.96 -15.23 30.40
C GLN A 113 9.12 -14.59 29.27
N TYR A 114 8.91 -13.27 29.31
CA TYR A 114 8.26 -12.55 28.22
C TYR A 114 9.10 -12.56 26.95
N GLY A 115 10.43 -12.47 27.06
CA GLY A 115 11.34 -12.65 25.92
C GLY A 115 11.16 -14.01 25.24
N ASN A 116 11.09 -15.09 26.03
CA ASN A 116 10.83 -16.44 25.51
C ASN A 116 9.43 -16.55 24.86
N LEU A 117 8.41 -15.93 25.46
CA LEU A 117 7.06 -15.89 24.90
C LEU A 117 7.05 -15.17 23.54
N PHE A 118 7.64 -13.99 23.45
CA PHE A 118 7.69 -13.24 22.20
C PHE A 118 8.53 -13.93 21.14
N PHE A 119 9.62 -14.61 21.53
CA PHE A 119 10.39 -15.45 20.63
C PHE A 119 9.53 -16.58 20.04
N LEU A 120 8.71 -17.25 20.86
CA LEU A 120 7.79 -18.30 20.40
C LEU A 120 6.72 -17.71 19.47
N LEU A 121 6.08 -16.60 19.85
CA LEU A 121 5.07 -15.93 19.03
C LEU A 121 5.62 -15.47 17.67
N GLN A 122 6.88 -15.02 17.64
CA GLN A 122 7.56 -14.61 16.41
C GLN A 122 7.93 -15.82 15.55
N SER A 123 8.48 -16.87 16.16
CA SER A 123 9.00 -18.06 15.45
C SER A 123 7.89 -18.99 14.95
N GLU A 124 6.75 -19.03 15.64
CA GLU A 124 5.64 -19.94 15.36
C GLU A 124 4.35 -19.16 15.05
N PRO A 125 4.10 -18.79 13.78
CA PRO A 125 2.98 -17.94 13.38
C PRO A 125 1.60 -18.54 13.68
N ARG A 126 1.53 -19.86 13.92
CA ARG A 126 0.31 -20.58 14.30
C ARG A 126 -0.37 -20.01 15.55
N HIS A 127 0.41 -19.57 16.54
CA HIS A 127 -0.15 -19.04 17.79
C HIS A 127 -0.82 -17.69 17.56
N THR A 128 -0.13 -16.80 16.85
CA THR A 128 -0.66 -15.49 16.47
C THR A 128 -1.87 -15.60 15.55
N ALA A 129 -1.87 -16.57 14.62
CA ALA A 129 -3.01 -16.87 13.77
C ALA A 129 -4.23 -17.32 14.60
N ALA A 130 -4.02 -18.21 15.57
CA ALA A 130 -5.09 -18.64 16.47
C ALA A 130 -5.67 -17.47 17.27
N LEU A 131 -4.82 -16.58 17.80
CA LEU A 131 -5.26 -15.37 18.51
C LEU A 131 -6.13 -14.47 17.62
N CYS A 132 -5.72 -14.23 16.37
CA CYS A 132 -6.49 -13.40 15.43
C CYS A 132 -7.90 -13.95 15.14
N ARG A 133 -8.13 -15.26 15.32
CA ARG A 133 -9.45 -15.89 15.17
C ARG A 133 -10.31 -15.84 16.44
N LEU A 134 -9.70 -15.67 17.60
CA LEU A 134 -10.37 -15.70 18.90
C LEU A 134 -10.72 -14.31 19.43
N VAL A 135 -9.99 -13.27 19.00
CA VAL A 135 -10.24 -11.89 19.44
C VAL A 135 -11.53 -11.32 18.87
N SER A 136 -12.15 -10.45 19.66
CA SER A 136 -13.32 -9.67 19.22
C SER A 136 -12.95 -8.64 18.14
N LEU A 137 -13.94 -8.17 17.39
CA LEU A 137 -13.74 -7.09 16.40
C LEU A 137 -13.30 -5.76 17.03
N SER A 138 -13.53 -5.55 18.32
CA SER A 138 -13.04 -4.36 19.05
C SER A 138 -11.56 -4.44 19.40
N GLU A 139 -11.01 -5.64 19.58
CA GLU A 139 -9.63 -5.85 20.04
C GLU A 139 -8.66 -6.16 18.90
N ILE A 140 -9.20 -6.60 17.76
CA ILE A 140 -8.40 -7.07 16.64
C ILE A 140 -7.44 -6.02 16.11
N ASP A 141 -7.85 -4.75 16.04
CA ASP A 141 -6.97 -3.69 15.55
C ASP A 141 -5.73 -3.57 16.45
N THR A 142 -5.89 -3.62 17.78
CA THR A 142 -4.79 -3.58 18.74
C THR A 142 -3.86 -4.79 18.61
N LEU A 143 -4.43 -5.98 18.43
CA LEU A 143 -3.64 -7.20 18.20
C LEU A 143 -2.85 -7.08 16.90
N LEU A 144 -3.50 -6.71 15.80
CA LEU A 144 -2.89 -6.57 14.48
C LEU A 144 -1.79 -5.52 14.47
N GLN A 145 -1.95 -4.43 15.21
CA GLN A 145 -0.91 -3.42 15.39
C GLN A 145 0.33 -4.02 16.08
N THR A 146 0.12 -4.76 17.16
CA THR A 146 1.21 -5.43 17.89
C THR A 146 1.93 -6.43 16.97
N VAL A 147 1.17 -7.22 16.22
CA VAL A 147 1.72 -8.22 15.31
C VAL A 147 2.50 -7.57 14.16
N MET A 148 1.92 -6.59 13.46
CA MET A 148 2.52 -6.03 12.23
C MET A 148 3.63 -5.01 12.47
N PHE A 149 3.63 -4.31 13.62
CA PHE A 149 4.60 -3.26 13.90
C PHE A 149 5.56 -3.58 15.04
N THR A 150 5.26 -4.58 15.88
CA THR A 150 6.12 -4.99 16.99
C THR A 150 6.72 -6.37 16.77
N LEU A 151 5.92 -7.41 16.51
CA LEU A 151 6.44 -8.78 16.29
C LEU A 151 7.11 -8.96 14.92
N TYR A 152 6.50 -8.39 13.88
CA TYR A 152 6.97 -8.43 12.49
C TYR A 152 7.17 -7.02 11.93
N GLY A 153 7.70 -6.11 12.77
CA GLY A 153 7.85 -4.69 12.44
C GLY A 153 8.91 -4.39 11.38
N ASN A 154 9.82 -5.32 11.12
CA ASN A 154 10.86 -5.13 10.11
C ASN A 154 10.39 -5.59 8.73
N GLN A 155 9.59 -4.74 8.09
CA GLN A 155 8.99 -4.98 6.76
C GLN A 155 9.99 -5.19 5.61
N TYR A 156 11.30 -5.03 5.84
CA TYR A 156 12.36 -5.26 4.86
C TYR A 156 13.25 -6.47 5.18
N GLU A 157 12.98 -7.14 6.30
CA GLU A 157 13.58 -8.42 6.67
C GLU A 157 12.73 -9.55 6.11
N SER A 158 13.33 -10.31 5.19
CA SER A 158 12.67 -11.40 4.46
C SER A 158 12.06 -12.45 5.39
N ARG A 159 12.73 -12.74 6.51
CA ARG A 159 12.26 -13.74 7.48
C ARG A 159 11.00 -13.27 8.20
N GLU A 160 10.99 -12.04 8.74
CA GLU A 160 9.81 -11.51 9.44
C GLU A 160 8.63 -11.36 8.49
N GLU A 161 8.88 -10.90 7.27
CA GLU A 161 7.85 -10.79 6.24
C GLU A 161 7.26 -12.15 5.89
N HIS A 162 8.09 -13.17 5.68
CA HIS A 162 7.63 -14.53 5.40
C HIS A 162 6.77 -15.10 6.54
N LEU A 163 7.18 -14.89 7.80
CA LEU A 163 6.43 -15.35 8.97
C LEU A 163 5.07 -14.65 9.10
N LEU A 164 5.03 -13.33 8.85
CA LEU A 164 3.78 -12.57 8.81
C LEU A 164 2.83 -13.06 7.72
N LEU A 165 3.32 -13.28 6.51
CA LEU A 165 2.52 -13.81 5.39
C LEU A 165 2.02 -15.24 5.68
N THR A 166 2.84 -16.07 6.34
CA THR A 166 2.45 -17.42 6.76
C THR A 166 1.35 -17.37 7.82
N MET A 167 1.44 -16.44 8.77
CA MET A 167 0.38 -16.19 9.75
C MET A 167 -0.93 -15.82 9.04
N PHE A 168 -0.87 -14.90 8.09
CA PHE A 168 -2.03 -14.48 7.30
C PHE A 168 -2.66 -15.67 6.57
N GLN A 169 -1.85 -16.46 5.85
CA GLN A 169 -2.31 -17.66 5.16
C GLN A 169 -3.06 -18.61 6.11
N SER A 170 -2.56 -18.80 7.33
CA SER A 170 -3.22 -19.67 8.33
C SER A 170 -4.56 -19.12 8.81
N VAL A 171 -4.67 -17.81 9.08
CA VAL A 171 -5.96 -17.18 9.46
C VAL A 171 -6.96 -17.27 8.31
N LEU A 172 -6.50 -16.99 7.09
CA LEU A 172 -7.31 -17.04 5.89
C LEU A 172 -7.84 -18.44 5.60
N SER A 173 -6.97 -19.47 5.60
CA SER A 173 -7.37 -20.86 5.33
C SER A 173 -8.49 -21.30 6.26
N ALA A 174 -8.37 -20.99 7.56
CA ALA A 174 -9.40 -21.33 8.53
C ALA A 174 -10.72 -20.53 8.36
N GLN A 175 -10.63 -19.30 7.87
CA GLN A 175 -11.82 -18.50 7.55
C GLN A 175 -12.54 -19.04 6.32
N PHE A 176 -11.81 -19.56 5.33
CA PHE A 176 -12.43 -20.26 4.21
C PHE A 176 -13.09 -21.58 4.64
N GLU A 177 -12.44 -22.40 5.47
CA GLU A 177 -13.01 -23.66 5.98
C GLU A 177 -14.32 -23.45 6.77
N THR A 178 -14.48 -22.29 7.39
CA THR A 178 -15.66 -21.95 8.20
C THR A 178 -16.69 -21.09 7.47
N ALA A 179 -16.37 -20.59 6.27
CA ALA A 179 -17.26 -19.75 5.50
C ALA A 179 -18.33 -20.59 4.79
N THR A 180 -19.59 -20.31 5.08
CA THR A 180 -20.75 -20.94 4.42
C THR A 180 -21.13 -20.24 3.12
N GLU A 181 -20.74 -18.98 2.94
CA GLU A 181 -21.03 -18.20 1.73
C GLU A 181 -19.77 -17.49 1.21
N PHE A 182 -19.26 -17.94 0.06
CA PHE A 182 -18.11 -17.32 -0.62
C PHE A 182 -18.34 -15.84 -0.96
N GLY A 183 -19.61 -15.45 -1.19
CA GLY A 183 -19.98 -14.06 -1.44
C GLY A 183 -19.74 -13.13 -0.25
N SER A 184 -19.82 -13.63 0.99
CA SER A 184 -19.60 -12.87 2.23
C SER A 184 -18.12 -12.78 2.61
N LEU A 185 -17.29 -13.65 2.03
CA LEU A 185 -15.88 -13.72 2.32
C LEU A 185 -15.19 -12.41 1.90
N LEU A 186 -14.42 -11.83 2.80
CA LEU A 186 -13.75 -10.52 2.64
C LEU A 186 -14.68 -9.29 2.60
N ARG A 187 -16.01 -9.42 2.74
CA ARG A 187 -16.89 -8.26 2.96
C ARG A 187 -16.54 -7.55 4.27
N ALA A 188 -16.96 -6.29 4.38
CA ALA A 188 -16.51 -5.36 5.43
C ALA A 188 -16.68 -5.92 6.86
N ASN A 189 -15.67 -5.68 7.70
CA ASN A 189 -15.58 -6.00 9.12
C ASN A 189 -15.30 -7.46 9.55
N THR A 190 -14.65 -8.28 8.72
CA THR A 190 -14.04 -9.53 9.21
C THR A 190 -12.61 -9.31 9.74
N PRO A 191 -12.10 -10.19 10.63
CA PRO A 191 -10.70 -10.22 11.02
C PRO A 191 -9.71 -10.19 9.86
N VAL A 192 -9.99 -10.98 8.83
CA VAL A 192 -9.17 -11.07 7.63
C VAL A 192 -9.20 -9.79 6.82
N SER A 193 -10.37 -9.17 6.61
CA SER A 193 -10.46 -7.89 5.88
C SER A 193 -9.67 -6.79 6.59
N ARG A 194 -9.69 -6.77 7.93
CA ARG A 194 -8.87 -5.84 8.74
C ARG A 194 -7.38 -6.14 8.65
N MET A 195 -6.99 -7.41 8.67
CA MET A 195 -5.61 -7.85 8.43
C MET A 195 -5.08 -7.37 7.08
N MET A 196 -5.83 -7.63 6.00
CA MET A 196 -5.43 -7.26 4.65
C MET A 196 -5.32 -5.75 4.48
N THR A 197 -6.28 -5.00 5.01
CA THR A 197 -6.26 -3.52 4.97
C THR A 197 -5.08 -2.95 5.74
N THR A 198 -4.74 -3.54 6.90
CA THR A 198 -3.61 -3.06 7.71
C THR A 198 -2.28 -3.39 7.04
N TYR A 199 -2.17 -4.56 6.40
CA TYR A 199 -0.97 -4.96 5.67
C TYR A 199 -0.72 -4.09 4.43
N THR A 200 -1.74 -3.82 3.60
CA THR A 200 -1.58 -2.98 2.39
C THR A 200 -1.21 -1.54 2.72
N ARG A 201 -1.50 -1.06 3.93
CA ARG A 201 -1.10 0.25 4.43
C ARG A 201 0.35 0.30 4.91
N ARG A 202 1.11 -0.80 4.91
CA ARG A 202 2.55 -0.78 5.23
C ARG A 202 3.36 -0.10 4.12
N GLY A 203 4.61 0.25 4.42
CA GLY A 203 5.48 1.06 3.55
C GLY A 203 5.56 0.58 2.09
N PRO A 204 5.81 -0.73 1.83
CA PRO A 204 5.84 -1.27 0.49
C PRO A 204 4.52 -1.12 -0.28
N GLY A 205 3.37 -1.32 0.37
CA GLY A 205 2.06 -1.16 -0.25
C GLY A 205 1.75 0.29 -0.61
N GLN A 206 2.07 1.22 0.28
CA GLN A 206 1.93 2.66 0.00
C GLN A 206 2.85 3.11 -1.16
N SER A 207 4.11 2.65 -1.15
CA SER A 207 5.08 2.99 -2.20
C SER A 207 4.64 2.44 -3.56
N TYR A 208 4.12 1.21 -3.59
CA TYR A 208 3.53 0.62 -4.80
C TYR A 208 2.36 1.47 -5.32
N LEU A 209 1.34 1.74 -4.49
CA LEU A 209 0.18 2.53 -4.91
C LEU A 209 0.59 3.92 -5.40
N LYS A 210 1.52 4.57 -4.71
CA LYS A 210 2.08 5.86 -5.14
C LYS A 210 2.77 5.74 -6.50
N SER A 211 3.63 4.74 -6.70
CA SER A 211 4.35 4.57 -7.97
C SER A 211 3.43 4.28 -9.16
N VAL A 212 2.31 3.58 -8.94
CA VAL A 212 1.39 3.17 -10.01
C VAL A 212 0.35 4.24 -10.31
N LEU A 213 -0.20 4.89 -9.29
CA LEU A 213 -1.36 5.75 -9.44
C LEU A 213 -1.04 7.25 -9.39
N ALA A 214 0.12 7.66 -8.84
CA ALA A 214 0.39 9.09 -8.63
C ALA A 214 0.34 9.89 -9.93
N ASP A 215 0.97 9.40 -11.01
CA ASP A 215 1.01 10.14 -12.27
C ASP A 215 -0.39 10.34 -12.87
N ARG A 216 -1.23 9.30 -12.83
CA ARG A 216 -2.62 9.37 -13.31
C ARG A 216 -3.47 10.31 -12.46
N ILE A 217 -3.32 10.26 -11.14
CA ILE A 217 -4.02 11.14 -10.21
C ILE A 217 -3.57 12.60 -10.40
N ASN A 218 -2.26 12.85 -10.51
CA ASN A 218 -1.72 14.19 -10.70
C ASN A 218 -2.17 14.79 -12.04
N SER A 219 -2.15 14.00 -13.12
CA SER A 219 -2.67 14.43 -14.42
C SER A 219 -4.15 14.82 -14.34
N LEU A 220 -4.96 14.10 -13.55
CA LEU A 220 -6.37 14.45 -13.35
C LEU A 220 -6.54 15.75 -12.54
N ILE A 221 -5.71 15.95 -11.51
CA ILE A 221 -5.72 17.15 -10.66
C ILE A 221 -5.36 18.42 -11.46
N GLU A 222 -4.53 18.30 -12.49
CA GLU A 222 -4.15 19.43 -13.34
C GLU A 222 -5.33 19.99 -14.16
N HIS A 223 -6.35 19.19 -14.44
CA HIS A 223 -7.55 19.62 -15.16
C HIS A 223 -8.58 20.29 -14.24
N LYS A 224 -8.34 21.55 -13.86
CA LYS A 224 -9.17 22.30 -12.90
C LYS A 224 -10.63 22.52 -13.31
N ASP A 225 -10.89 22.64 -14.61
CA ASP A 225 -12.24 22.92 -15.15
C ASP A 225 -12.96 21.65 -15.62
N LEU A 226 -12.41 20.46 -15.34
CA LEU A 226 -12.99 19.20 -15.77
C LEU A 226 -14.26 18.87 -14.98
N ASN A 227 -15.39 18.82 -15.67
CA ASN A 227 -16.66 18.39 -15.11
C ASN A 227 -17.07 17.02 -15.69
N LEU A 228 -17.08 15.98 -14.83
CA LEU A 228 -17.46 14.60 -15.18
C LEU A 228 -18.85 14.22 -14.61
N GLU A 229 -19.69 15.19 -14.22
CA GLU A 229 -21.04 14.90 -13.74
C GLU A 229 -21.90 14.36 -14.89
N ILE A 230 -22.42 13.15 -14.70
CA ILE A 230 -23.26 12.41 -15.66
C ILE A 230 -24.69 12.22 -15.17
N ASN A 231 -25.02 12.66 -13.96
CA ASN A 231 -26.39 12.60 -13.45
C ASN A 231 -27.29 13.57 -14.24
N PRO A 232 -28.29 13.10 -15.00
CA PRO A 232 -29.10 13.96 -15.87
C PRO A 232 -29.81 15.08 -15.14
N VAL A 233 -30.28 14.84 -13.91
CA VAL A 233 -30.99 15.85 -13.11
C VAL A 233 -30.06 17.01 -12.76
N LYS A 234 -28.85 16.70 -12.28
CA LYS A 234 -27.87 17.73 -11.91
C LYS A 234 -27.34 18.48 -13.13
N VAL A 235 -27.13 17.79 -14.25
CA VAL A 235 -26.70 18.43 -15.50
C VAL A 235 -27.78 19.36 -16.04
N TYR A 236 -29.04 18.93 -15.99
CA TYR A 236 -30.18 19.77 -16.35
C TYR A 236 -30.27 21.02 -15.47
N GLU A 237 -30.14 20.86 -14.14
CA GLU A 237 -30.13 22.00 -13.21
C GLU A 237 -28.98 22.97 -13.48
N GLN A 238 -27.76 22.47 -13.73
CA GLN A 238 -26.61 23.29 -14.11
C GLN A 238 -26.86 24.05 -15.41
N MET A 239 -27.39 23.37 -16.43
CA MET A 239 -27.72 23.97 -17.73
C MET A 239 -28.77 25.07 -17.58
N VAL A 240 -29.83 24.82 -16.83
CA VAL A 240 -30.91 25.80 -16.59
C VAL A 240 -30.40 27.03 -15.83
N ASN A 241 -29.57 26.83 -14.80
CA ASN A 241 -28.96 27.94 -14.06
C ASN A 241 -28.03 28.76 -14.95
N GLN A 242 -27.20 28.12 -15.77
CA GLN A 242 -26.31 28.82 -16.71
C GLN A 242 -27.10 29.65 -17.74
N ILE A 243 -28.18 29.08 -18.29
CA ILE A 243 -29.05 29.80 -19.24
C ILE A 243 -29.67 31.02 -18.57
N GLU A 244 -30.16 30.89 -17.34
CA GLU A 244 -30.77 32.00 -16.61
C GLU A 244 -29.74 33.10 -16.27
N GLU A 245 -28.51 32.72 -15.89
CA GLU A 245 -27.41 33.66 -15.68
C GLU A 245 -27.04 34.41 -16.97
N ASP A 246 -27.00 33.71 -18.11
CA ASP A 246 -26.57 34.27 -19.39
C ASP A 246 -27.67 35.13 -20.06
N THR A 247 -28.95 34.73 -19.96
CA THR A 247 -30.09 35.39 -20.64
C THR A 247 -30.95 36.25 -19.71
N GLY A 248 -30.73 36.20 -18.40
CA GLY A 248 -31.46 36.97 -17.39
C GLY A 248 -32.93 36.55 -17.19
N SER A 249 -33.40 35.51 -17.89
CA SER A 249 -34.76 34.98 -17.74
C SER A 249 -34.83 33.49 -18.07
N LEU A 250 -35.71 32.76 -17.38
CA LEU A 250 -35.89 31.34 -17.59
C LEU A 250 -36.86 31.08 -18.76
N PRO A 251 -36.46 30.32 -19.80
CA PRO A 251 -37.37 29.94 -20.87
C PRO A 251 -38.55 29.11 -20.34
N ALA A 252 -39.78 29.40 -20.79
CA ALA A 252 -41.00 28.73 -20.32
C ALA A 252 -41.03 27.21 -20.62
N ASN A 253 -40.20 26.75 -21.55
CA ASN A 253 -40.03 25.35 -21.94
C ASN A 253 -39.03 24.57 -21.07
N LEU A 254 -38.37 25.21 -20.10
CA LEU A 254 -37.37 24.58 -19.22
C LEU A 254 -37.74 24.75 -17.73
N PRO A 255 -38.74 24.00 -17.21
CA PRO A 255 -39.12 24.08 -15.80
C PRO A 255 -38.00 23.56 -14.88
N ARG A 256 -37.90 24.11 -13.66
CA ARG A 256 -36.98 23.61 -12.62
C ARG A 256 -37.56 22.37 -11.93
N GLY A 257 -36.68 21.54 -11.37
CA GLY A 257 -37.08 20.38 -10.55
C GLY A 257 -37.76 19.27 -11.35
N VAL A 258 -37.24 18.95 -12.52
CA VAL A 258 -37.75 17.88 -13.38
C VAL A 258 -37.37 16.49 -12.85
N PRO A 259 -38.20 15.47 -13.06
CA PRO A 259 -37.86 14.09 -12.70
C PRO A 259 -36.71 13.55 -13.60
N PRO A 260 -35.98 12.51 -13.15
CA PRO A 260 -34.82 11.96 -13.87
C PRO A 260 -35.12 11.54 -15.31
N GLU A 261 -36.32 11.01 -15.57
CA GLU A 261 -36.75 10.57 -16.89
C GLU A 261 -36.85 11.75 -17.88
N VAL A 262 -37.40 12.88 -17.42
CA VAL A 262 -37.56 14.09 -18.24
C VAL A 262 -36.21 14.77 -18.46
N ALA A 263 -35.36 14.83 -17.43
CA ALA A 263 -33.99 15.35 -17.56
C ALA A 263 -33.15 14.50 -18.52
N GLY A 264 -33.27 13.17 -18.43
CA GLY A 264 -32.56 12.22 -19.27
C GLY A 264 -33.05 12.19 -20.72
N ALA A 265 -34.30 12.55 -20.98
CA ALA A 265 -34.86 12.65 -22.34
C ALA A 265 -34.53 13.99 -23.04
N ASN A 266 -34.03 14.99 -22.30
CA ASN A 266 -33.69 16.29 -22.88
C ASN A 266 -32.44 16.16 -23.80
N PRO A 267 -32.54 16.57 -25.08
CA PRO A 267 -31.45 16.38 -26.05
C PRO A 267 -30.21 17.23 -25.74
N ASP A 268 -30.38 18.42 -25.15
CA ASP A 268 -29.26 19.28 -24.75
C ASP A 268 -28.49 18.68 -23.58
N VAL A 269 -29.20 18.11 -22.59
CA VAL A 269 -28.59 17.36 -21.48
C VAL A 269 -27.83 16.14 -21.99
N GLN A 270 -28.40 15.38 -22.92
CA GLN A 270 -27.72 14.25 -23.54
C GLN A 270 -26.47 14.70 -24.31
N ALA A 271 -26.54 15.81 -25.04
CA ALA A 271 -25.40 16.38 -25.77
C ALA A 271 -24.28 16.86 -24.83
N ILE A 272 -24.61 17.32 -23.62
CA ILE A 272 -23.62 17.67 -22.58
C ILE A 272 -23.02 16.43 -21.93
N ILE A 273 -23.83 15.40 -21.64
CA ILE A 273 -23.39 14.17 -20.97
C ILE A 273 -22.51 13.31 -21.88
N ALA A 274 -22.85 13.19 -23.17
CA ALA A 274 -22.14 12.32 -24.11
C ALA A 274 -20.61 12.51 -24.10
N PRO A 275 -20.04 13.72 -24.28
CA PRO A 275 -18.60 13.91 -24.22
C PRO A 275 -18.00 13.66 -22.82
N ARG A 276 -18.75 13.95 -21.74
CA ARG A 276 -18.30 13.68 -20.36
C ARG A 276 -18.19 12.18 -20.09
N LEU A 277 -19.15 11.40 -20.61
CA LEU A 277 -19.15 9.95 -20.47
C LEU A 277 -17.99 9.31 -21.23
N THR A 278 -17.73 9.76 -22.47
CA THR A 278 -16.54 9.34 -23.23
C THR A 278 -15.26 9.63 -22.45
N MET A 279 -15.11 10.86 -21.94
CA MET A 279 -13.95 11.25 -21.13
C MET A 279 -13.81 10.41 -19.85
N LEU A 280 -14.92 10.13 -19.15
CA LEU A 280 -14.93 9.29 -17.95
C LEU A 280 -14.47 7.87 -18.27
N MET A 281 -14.94 7.30 -19.38
CA MET A 281 -14.50 5.97 -19.84
C MET A 281 -13.01 5.97 -20.21
N GLU A 282 -12.52 7.00 -20.90
CA GLU A 282 -11.10 7.13 -21.23
C GLU A 282 -10.22 7.21 -19.98
N ILE A 283 -10.61 8.03 -19.00
CA ILE A 283 -9.93 8.15 -17.71
C ILE A 283 -9.95 6.79 -17.00
N ALA A 284 -11.12 6.18 -16.83
CA ALA A 284 -11.27 4.90 -16.13
C ALA A 284 -10.44 3.78 -16.80
N ASN A 285 -10.46 3.70 -18.13
CA ASN A 285 -9.66 2.74 -18.88
C ASN A 285 -8.16 2.99 -18.71
N SER A 286 -7.72 4.25 -18.72
CA SER A 286 -6.32 4.60 -18.48
C SER A 286 -5.83 4.15 -17.10
N PHE A 287 -6.65 4.37 -16.05
CA PHE A 287 -6.37 3.85 -14.71
C PHE A 287 -6.33 2.32 -14.69
N LEU A 288 -7.31 1.66 -15.31
CA LEU A 288 -7.41 0.20 -15.35
C LEU A 288 -6.18 -0.43 -16.05
N VAL A 289 -5.82 0.08 -17.23
CA VAL A 289 -4.64 -0.39 -17.98
C VAL A 289 -3.37 -0.19 -17.14
N THR A 290 -3.21 0.97 -16.52
CA THR A 290 -2.04 1.24 -15.65
C THR A 290 -1.95 0.26 -14.48
N ILE A 291 -3.09 -0.10 -13.87
CA ILE A 291 -3.13 -1.09 -12.79
C ILE A 291 -2.78 -2.49 -13.31
N ILE A 292 -3.33 -2.90 -14.45
CA ILE A 292 -3.08 -4.21 -15.07
C ILE A 292 -1.60 -4.34 -15.48
N ASP A 293 -1.02 -3.31 -16.09
CA ASP A 293 0.39 -3.33 -16.52
C ASP A 293 1.34 -3.32 -15.32
N SER A 294 0.89 -2.83 -14.17
CA SER A 294 1.68 -2.83 -12.92
C SER A 294 1.65 -4.17 -12.16
N LEU A 295 1.05 -5.23 -12.70
CA LEU A 295 0.91 -6.51 -11.99
C LEU A 295 2.24 -7.09 -11.50
N GLU A 296 3.34 -6.86 -12.21
CA GLU A 296 4.68 -7.33 -11.83
C GLU A 296 5.30 -6.54 -10.68
N SER A 297 4.90 -5.28 -10.47
CA SER A 297 5.40 -4.44 -9.38
C SER A 297 4.57 -4.55 -8.10
N VAL A 298 3.45 -5.30 -8.14
CA VAL A 298 2.64 -5.59 -6.95
C VAL A 298 3.50 -6.30 -5.89
N PRO A 299 3.59 -5.79 -4.65
CA PRO A 299 4.37 -6.39 -3.58
C PRO A 299 3.89 -7.82 -3.21
N PHE A 300 4.52 -8.42 -2.20
CA PHE A 300 4.27 -9.79 -1.71
C PHE A 300 2.80 -10.16 -1.47
N ILE A 301 1.87 -9.20 -1.40
CA ILE A 301 0.43 -9.44 -1.46
C ILE A 301 -0.01 -10.26 -2.68
N ARG A 302 0.70 -10.15 -3.83
CA ARG A 302 0.44 -10.98 -5.01
C ARG A 302 0.58 -12.47 -4.70
N TRP A 303 1.55 -12.84 -3.85
CA TRP A 303 1.71 -14.22 -3.42
C TRP A 303 0.52 -14.69 -2.58
N ILE A 304 0.05 -13.84 -1.66
CA ILE A 304 -1.18 -14.11 -0.88
C ILE A 304 -2.38 -14.28 -1.82
N CYS A 305 -2.59 -13.36 -2.76
CA CYS A 305 -3.70 -13.44 -3.71
C CYS A 305 -3.61 -14.68 -4.63
N ARG A 306 -2.40 -15.09 -5.04
CA ARG A 306 -2.19 -16.33 -5.79
C ARG A 306 -2.46 -17.57 -4.95
N ALA A 307 -2.01 -17.58 -3.69
CA ALA A 307 -2.29 -18.67 -2.76
C ALA A 307 -3.81 -18.79 -2.54
N TRP A 308 -4.54 -17.67 -2.49
CA TRP A 308 -5.99 -17.67 -2.43
C TRP A 308 -6.66 -18.20 -3.69
N GLN A 309 -6.19 -17.77 -4.87
CA GLN A 309 -6.75 -18.25 -6.13
C GLN A 309 -6.63 -19.77 -6.23
N LEU A 310 -5.45 -20.32 -5.92
CA LEU A 310 -5.21 -21.77 -5.92
C LEU A 310 -6.08 -22.50 -4.89
N TYR A 311 -6.27 -21.91 -3.71
CA TYR A 311 -7.10 -22.51 -2.66
C TYR A 311 -8.59 -22.49 -3.02
N ILE A 312 -9.09 -21.39 -3.59
CA ILE A 312 -10.46 -21.29 -4.13
C ILE A 312 -10.66 -22.27 -5.27
N ASP A 313 -9.70 -22.39 -6.18
CA ASP A 313 -9.77 -23.32 -7.30
C ASP A 313 -9.78 -24.77 -6.80
N CYS A 314 -8.98 -25.10 -5.78
CA CYS A 314 -8.98 -26.41 -5.11
C CYS A 314 -10.35 -26.72 -4.47
N LEU A 315 -10.92 -25.77 -3.73
CA LEU A 315 -12.24 -25.92 -3.10
C LEU A 315 -13.36 -26.06 -4.13
N ARG A 316 -13.29 -25.34 -5.27
CA ARG A 316 -14.24 -25.52 -6.37
C ARG A 316 -14.16 -26.93 -6.95
N THR A 317 -12.96 -27.47 -7.16
CA THR A 317 -12.81 -28.87 -7.58
C THR A 317 -13.32 -29.87 -6.55
N GLU A 318 -13.28 -29.60 -5.25
CA GLU A 318 -13.90 -30.49 -4.24
C GLU A 318 -15.44 -30.39 -4.23
N LEU A 319 -15.99 -29.21 -4.46
CA LEU A 319 -17.44 -28.98 -4.54
C LEU A 319 -18.07 -29.57 -5.80
N ASP A 320 -17.38 -29.53 -6.94
CA ASP A 320 -17.84 -30.14 -8.19
C ASP A 320 -17.81 -31.68 -8.17
N TYR A 321 -17.19 -32.30 -7.15
CA TYR A 321 -17.15 -33.75 -6.94
C TYR A 321 -18.11 -34.26 -5.85
N LEU A 322 -18.93 -33.40 -5.24
CA LEU A 322 -19.99 -33.86 -4.34
C LEU A 322 -21.11 -34.52 -5.18
N PRO A 323 -21.42 -35.82 -4.98
CA PRO A 323 -22.53 -36.44 -5.69
C PRO A 323 -23.84 -35.71 -5.33
N PRO A 324 -24.78 -35.58 -6.27
CA PRO A 324 -26.05 -34.94 -6.00
C PRO A 324 -26.73 -35.65 -4.83
N VAL A 325 -27.01 -34.89 -3.77
CA VAL A 325 -27.76 -35.37 -2.61
C VAL A 325 -29.17 -35.71 -3.10
N HIS A 326 -29.51 -36.99 -3.09
CA HIS A 326 -30.82 -37.52 -3.44
C HIS A 326 -31.87 -37.26 -2.37
#